data_AF-A0ABD1CKE7-F1
#
_entry.id   AF-A0ABD1CKE7-F1
#
_cell.length_a   1.000
_cell.length_b   1.000
_cell.length_c   1.000
_cell.angle_alpha   90.00
_cell.angle_beta   90.00
_cell.angle_gamma   90.00
#
_symmetry.space_group_name_H-M   'P 1'
#
loop_
_entity.id
_entity.type
_entity.pdbx_description
1 polymer ?
#
loop_
_entity_poly.entity_id
_entity_poly.type
_entity_poly.pdbx_seq_one_letter_code
_entity_poly.pdbx_strand_id
1 'polypeptide(L)'
;MPSDQIQYSEKYFDDVYEYRHVILPQDLARNVPKSHLMTETEWRNLGVQQSPGWEMYMIHVPEPHILLFRRPRTDLPPKTAAAGGQGSSRLAV
;
A
#
# COMPACT_ATOMS: atom_id res chain seq x y z
N MET A 1 -22.08 19.72 -1.16
CA MET A 1 -20.69 19.25 -1.33
C MET A 1 -20.77 17.77 -1.66
N PRO A 2 -20.04 17.22 -2.64
CA PRO A 2 -20.14 15.80 -2.97
C PRO A 2 -19.41 14.99 -1.91
N SER A 3 -20.03 14.85 -0.74
CA SER A 3 -19.58 13.98 0.36
C SER A 3 -19.71 12.48 0.02
N ASP A 4 -20.15 12.17 -1.20
CA ASP A 4 -20.33 10.84 -1.77
C ASP A 4 -19.08 10.26 -2.44
N GLN A 5 -18.02 11.05 -2.62
CA GLN A 5 -16.83 10.59 -3.35
C GLN A 5 -15.75 10.07 -2.40
N ILE A 6 -15.16 8.93 -2.78
CA ILE A 6 -13.98 8.36 -2.13
C ILE A 6 -12.80 9.30 -2.36
N GLN A 7 -12.10 9.68 -1.29
CA GLN A 7 -10.93 10.56 -1.35
C GLN A 7 -9.65 9.75 -1.16
N TYR A 8 -8.61 10.10 -1.93
CA TYR A 8 -7.32 9.43 -1.91
C TYR A 8 -6.25 10.42 -1.47
N SER A 9 -5.46 10.07 -0.47
CA SER A 9 -4.34 10.91 -0.04
C SER A 9 -3.20 10.91 -1.05
N GLU A 10 -2.31 11.89 -0.92
CA GLU A 10 -0.97 11.80 -1.49
C GLU A 10 -0.23 10.58 -0.91
N LYS A 11 0.75 10.09 -1.68
CA LYS A 11 1.58 8.97 -1.24
C LYS A 11 2.70 9.49 -0.34
N TYR A 12 3.01 8.74 0.70
CA TYR A 12 4.17 8.95 1.56
C TYR A 12 5.00 7.66 1.63
N PHE A 13 6.27 7.77 1.97
CA PHE A 13 7.25 6.70 1.79
C PHE A 13 8.11 6.55 3.03
N ASP A 14 8.48 5.32 3.35
CA ASP A 14 9.64 5.02 4.19
C ASP A 14 10.75 4.35 3.34
N ASP A 15 11.66 3.62 3.98
CA ASP A 15 12.76 2.92 3.31
C ASP A 15 12.31 1.65 2.55
N VAL A 16 11.13 1.10 2.84
CA VAL A 16 10.69 -0.23 2.39
C VAL A 16 9.35 -0.18 1.62
N TYR A 17 8.42 0.65 2.08
CA TYR A 17 7.04 0.74 1.61
C TYR A 17 6.68 2.15 1.16
N GLU A 18 5.70 2.22 0.26
CA GLU A 18 4.90 3.41 0.02
C GLU A 18 3.51 3.22 0.62
N TYR A 19 2.96 4.31 1.12
CA TYR A 19 1.73 4.35 1.91
C TYR A 19 0.75 5.37 1.34
N ARG A 20 -0.53 5.13 1.57
CA ARG A 20 -1.62 6.04 1.26
C ARG A 20 -2.79 5.72 2.16
N HIS A 21 -3.58 6.73 2.52
CA HIS A 21 -4.88 6.51 3.13
C HIS A 21 -6.01 6.85 2.15
N VAL A 22 -7.11 6.12 2.27
CA VAL A 22 -8.34 6.34 1.51
C VAL A 22 -9.44 6.67 2.50
N ILE A 23 -10.14 7.78 2.26
CA ILE A 23 -11.26 8.23 3.08
C ILE A 23 -12.53 7.87 2.36
N LEU A 24 -13.32 6.99 2.97
CA LEU A 24 -14.62 6.57 2.46
C LEU A 24 -15.72 7.58 2.83
N PRO A 25 -16.71 7.79 1.95
CA PRO A 25 -17.95 8.44 2.32
C PRO A 25 -18.67 7.63 3.40
N GLN A 26 -19.48 8.30 4.20
CA GLN A 26 -20.05 7.72 5.43
C GLN A 26 -20.96 6.53 5.17
N ASP A 27 -21.59 6.45 4.00
CA ASP A 27 -22.45 5.32 3.61
C ASP A 27 -21.64 4.06 3.29
N LEU A 28 -20.46 4.20 2.67
CA LEU A 28 -19.56 3.08 2.40
C LEU A 28 -18.80 2.63 3.65
N ALA A 29 -18.46 3.55 4.54
CA ALA A 29 -17.76 3.26 5.79
C ALA A 29 -18.52 2.26 6.69
N ARG A 30 -19.85 2.19 6.58
CA ARG A 30 -20.69 1.22 7.32
C ARG A 30 -20.47 -0.23 6.89
N ASN A 31 -20.00 -0.43 5.66
CA ASN A 31 -19.72 -1.75 5.09
C ASN A 31 -18.30 -2.23 5.37
N VAL A 32 -17.47 -1.42 6.04
CA VAL A 32 -16.10 -1.82 6.40
C VAL A 32 -16.15 -2.84 7.55
N PRO A 33 -15.55 -4.04 7.38
CA PRO A 33 -15.52 -5.03 8.43
C PRO A 33 -14.62 -4.58 9.58
N LYS A 34 -15.08 -4.82 10.82
CA LYS A 34 -14.29 -4.54 12.05
C LYS A 34 -13.49 -5.76 12.53
N SER A 35 -13.75 -6.93 11.96
CA SER A 35 -13.20 -8.21 12.41
C SER A 35 -11.88 -8.59 11.73
N HIS A 36 -11.61 -8.06 10.54
CA HIS A 36 -10.45 -8.44 9.73
C HIS A 36 -10.04 -7.31 8.77
N LEU A 37 -8.82 -7.41 8.25
CA LEU A 37 -8.32 -6.54 7.18
C LEU A 37 -8.91 -6.99 5.85
N MET A 38 -9.35 -6.03 5.04
CA MET A 38 -9.92 -6.34 3.72
C MET A 38 -8.84 -6.77 2.73
N THR A 39 -9.12 -7.86 2.03
CA THR A 39 -8.38 -8.32 0.85
C THR A 39 -8.56 -7.36 -0.33
N GLU A 40 -7.70 -7.51 -1.34
CA GLU A 40 -7.81 -6.72 -2.59
C GLU A 40 -9.20 -6.77 -3.22
N THR A 41 -9.80 -7.96 -3.27
CA THR A 41 -11.15 -8.12 -3.81
C THR A 41 -12.20 -7.38 -2.98
N GLU A 42 -12.10 -7.43 -1.64
CA GLU A 42 -13.10 -6.83 -0.75
C GLU A 42 -13.10 -5.31 -0.83
N TRP A 43 -11.93 -4.65 -0.74
CA TRP A 43 -11.91 -3.19 -0.84
C TRP A 43 -12.22 -2.69 -2.26
N ARG A 44 -11.91 -3.48 -3.31
CA ARG A 44 -12.35 -3.16 -4.68
C ARG A 44 -13.87 -3.24 -4.82
N ASN A 45 -14.50 -4.22 -4.18
CA ASN A 45 -15.97 -4.37 -4.17
C ASN A 45 -16.66 -3.22 -3.41
N LEU A 46 -15.99 -2.57 -2.46
CA LEU A 46 -16.46 -1.32 -1.83
C LEU A 46 -16.34 -0.09 -2.75
N GLY A 47 -15.72 -0.22 -3.93
CA GLY A 47 -15.53 0.86 -4.88
C GLY A 47 -14.20 1.58 -4.76
N VAL A 48 -13.30 1.16 -3.87
CA VAL A 48 -11.94 1.71 -3.80
C VAL A 48 -11.15 1.28 -5.05
N GLN A 49 -10.57 2.26 -5.75
CA GLN A 49 -9.84 2.04 -7.00
C GLN A 49 -8.40 2.50 -6.87
N GLN A 50 -7.47 1.56 -6.98
CA GLN A 50 -6.04 1.80 -6.91
C GLN A 50 -5.32 0.88 -7.91
N SER A 51 -4.07 1.21 -8.21
CA SER A 51 -3.15 0.32 -8.93
C SER A 51 -2.99 -1.03 -8.21
N PRO A 52 -2.48 -2.08 -8.86
CA PRO A 52 -2.19 -3.35 -8.18
C PRO A 52 -1.15 -3.24 -7.07
N GLY A 53 -1.20 -4.18 -6.12
CA GLY A 53 -0.18 -4.39 -5.07
C GLY A 53 -0.40 -3.64 -3.76
N TRP A 54 -1.46 -2.84 -3.64
CA TRP A 54 -1.83 -2.21 -2.37
C TRP A 54 -2.48 -3.21 -1.41
N GLU A 55 -1.95 -3.29 -0.19
CA GLU A 55 -2.49 -4.09 0.90
C GLU A 55 -2.99 -3.20 2.04
N MET A 56 -4.16 -3.52 2.59
CA MET A 56 -4.65 -2.89 3.81
C MET A 56 -3.88 -3.48 4.99
N TYR A 57 -3.08 -2.67 5.70
CA TYR A 57 -2.15 -3.19 6.70
C TYR A 57 -2.60 -3.02 8.14
N MET A 58 -3.56 -2.13 8.40
CA MET A 58 -4.12 -1.93 9.74
C MET A 58 -5.54 -1.37 9.70
N ILE A 59 -6.32 -1.66 10.74
CA ILE A 59 -7.65 -1.08 10.97
C ILE A 59 -7.49 0.14 11.87
N HIS A 60 -7.97 1.30 11.42
CA HIS A 60 -8.00 2.51 12.24
C HIS A 60 -9.31 2.58 13.04
N VAL A 61 -9.29 2.05 14.27
CA VAL A 61 -10.49 1.92 15.12
C VAL A 61 -11.19 3.25 15.43
N PRO A 62 -10.48 4.36 15.74
CA PRO A 62 -11.12 5.64 16.02
C PRO A 62 -11.88 6.21 14.81
N GLU A 63 -11.36 6.02 13.59
CA GLU A 63 -11.95 6.57 12.36
C GLU A 63 -12.04 5.46 11.29
N PRO A 64 -13.07 4.59 11.34
CA PRO A 64 -13.17 3.40 10.48
C PRO A 64 -13.41 3.72 9.00
N HIS A 65 -13.75 4.97 8.69
CA HIS A 65 -13.88 5.47 7.33
C HIS A 65 -12.52 5.77 6.68
N ILE A 66 -11.42 5.71 7.44
CA ILE A 66 -10.06 5.86 6.94
C ILE A 66 -9.44 4.48 6.77
N LEU A 67 -9.20 4.08 5.52
CA LEU A 67 -8.51 2.85 5.18
C LEU A 67 -7.02 3.12 4.95
N LEU A 68 -6.18 2.31 5.59
CA LEU A 68 -4.72 2.48 5.56
C LEU A 68 -4.08 1.41 4.68
N PHE A 69 -3.46 1.84 3.59
CA PHE A 69 -2.82 0.97 2.61
C PHE A 69 -1.30 1.17 2.58
N ARG A 70 -0.59 0.08 2.29
CA ARG A 70 0.84 0.10 1.96
C ARG A 70 1.13 -0.81 0.76
N ARG A 71 2.26 -0.62 0.09
CA ARG A 71 2.83 -1.58 -0.87
C ARG A 71 4.35 -1.42 -0.94
N PRO A 72 5.10 -2.45 -1.37
CA PRO A 72 6.55 -2.34 -1.54
C PRO A 72 6.91 -1.18 -2.49
N ARG A 73 7.99 -0.46 -2.20
CA ARG A 73 8.43 0.65 -3.06
C ARG A 73 8.70 0.18 -4.48
N THR A 74 8.05 0.83 -5.44
CA THR A 74 8.25 0.58 -6.87
C THR A 74 9.25 1.54 -7.51
N ASP A 75 9.66 2.59 -6.79
CA ASP A 75 10.51 3.66 -7.30
C ASP A 75 12.01 3.43 -7.04
N LEU A 76 12.36 2.60 -6.06
CA LEU A 76 13.74 2.20 -5.81
C LEU A 76 14.05 0.94 -6.62
N PRO A 77 15.26 0.83 -7.20
CA PRO A 77 15.69 -0.44 -7.75
C PRO A 77 15.63 -1.50 -6.65
N PRO A 78 15.25 -2.76 -6.97
CA PRO A 78 15.30 -3.83 -6.00
C PRO A 78 16.70 -3.81 -5.40
N LYS A 79 16.79 -3.81 -4.06
CA LYS A 79 18.06 -3.89 -3.35
C LYS A 79 18.64 -5.26 -3.67
N THR A 80 19.32 -5.38 -4.81
CA THR A 80 20.02 -6.58 -5.22
C THR A 80 20.94 -6.91 -4.06
N ALA A 81 20.70 -8.05 -3.41
CA ALA A 81 21.65 -8.59 -2.46
C ALA A 81 23.01 -8.55 -3.15
N ALA A 82 23.95 -7.80 -2.59
CA ALA A 82 25.28 -7.65 -3.13
C ALA A 82 25.82 -9.06 -3.41
N ALA A 83 25.94 -9.40 -4.70
CA ALA A 83 26.54 -10.63 -5.13
C ALA A 83 28.02 -10.57 -4.72
N GLY A 84 28.32 -11.09 -3.53
CA GLY A 84 29.66 -11.49 -3.18
C GLY A 84 30.08 -12.59 -4.15
N GLY A 85 31.07 -12.31 -5.00
CA GLY A 85 31.42 -13.21 -6.09
C GLY A 85 32.69 -12.81 -6.84
N GLN A 86 33.82 -12.86 -6.12
CA GLN A 86 35.19 -13.10 -6.60
C GLN A 86 35.80 -12.13 -7.63
N GLY A 87 36.81 -11.41 -7.15
CA GLY A 87 37.80 -10.76 -8.00
C GLY A 87 38.48 -11.77 -8.91
N SER A 88 38.40 -11.52 -10.22
CA SER A 88 39.25 -12.18 -11.20
C SER A 88 40.53 -11.34 -11.33
N SER A 89 41.47 -11.57 -10.41
CA SER A 89 42.88 -11.24 -10.66
C SER A 89 43.40 -12.26 -11.67
N ARG A 90 43.43 -11.90 -12.95
CA ARG A 90 44.27 -12.58 -13.92
C ARG A 90 45.69 -12.01 -13.82
N LEU A 91 46.54 -12.80 -13.18
CA LEU A 91 47.99 -12.69 -13.18
C LEU A 91 48.55 -13.15 -14.53
N ALA A 92 49.58 -12.44 -14.97
CA ALA A 92 50.81 -12.94 -15.58
C ALA A 92 50.86 -13.39 -17.07
N VAL A 93 51.89 -12.81 -17.70
CA VAL A 93 52.69 -13.16 -18.90
C VAL A 93 52.15 -12.73 -20.25
#